data_AF-A0A9Q8P2W1-F1
#
_entry.id   AF-A0A9Q8P2W1-F1
#
_cell.length_a   1.000
_cell.length_b   1.000
_cell.length_c   1.000
_cell.angle_alpha   90.00
_cell.angle_beta   90.00
_cell.angle_gamma   90.00
#
_symmetry.space_group_name_H-M   'P 1'
#
loop_
_entity.id
_entity.type
_entity.pdbx_description
1 polymer ?
#
loop_
_entity_poly.entity_id
_entity_poly.type
_entity_poly.pdbx_seq_one_letter_code
_entity_poly.pdbx_strand_id
1 'polypeptide(L)'
;MLFETEHDAKMSRTRNRPLVRGLLSRRAAILFAIATGIFGTGLLWNGVNPTTALLGAGNIVLYGFAYTFSKRVHPINTWIGAIVGGIPPLMGWCAAASQYSTTVASLSDPSTIAAEAKELLLTEQAAGGWLIAALLFAWQFPHFFALSHGVRHEYASAGYKMLTSSNIPMAARVSLRYSFVMFPICIGLSYYQVTDPAFIATSSMINGWMLKEAVRMWRLNGEKGSARALFWASVWHLPIVLVLAMVQKKGLWSRAWNGVFGEPELEEEWEEDL
;
A
#
# COMPACT_ATOMS: atom_id res chain seq x y z
N MET A 1 -2.35 7.34 -17.74
CA MET A 1 -2.34 6.87 -19.15
C MET A 1 -2.90 7.90 -20.13
N LEU A 2 -4.08 8.46 -19.92
CA LEU A 2 -4.69 9.37 -20.90
C LEU A 2 -3.88 10.65 -21.19
N PHE A 3 -3.13 11.12 -20.19
CA PHE A 3 -2.29 12.32 -20.28
C PHE A 3 -0.83 12.01 -20.64
N GLU A 4 -0.49 10.75 -20.90
CA GLU A 4 0.90 10.28 -20.98
C GLU A 4 1.25 9.69 -22.35
N THR A 5 0.33 9.71 -23.31
CA THR A 5 0.47 9.03 -24.61
C THR A 5 1.74 9.38 -25.35
N GLU A 6 2.12 10.65 -25.41
CA GLU A 6 3.34 11.12 -26.09
C GLU A 6 4.63 10.64 -25.41
N HIS A 7 4.60 10.52 -24.09
CA HIS A 7 5.75 10.08 -23.30
C HIS A 7 5.86 8.56 -23.29
N ASP A 8 4.72 7.88 -23.21
CA ASP A 8 4.63 6.43 -23.30
C ASP A 8 5.12 5.92 -24.66
N ALA A 9 4.96 6.70 -25.74
CA ALA A 9 5.50 6.39 -27.06
C ALA A 9 7.04 6.29 -27.09
N LYS A 10 7.72 6.99 -26.17
CA LYS A 10 9.20 7.08 -26.13
C LYS A 10 9.86 5.96 -25.34
N MET A 11 9.10 5.18 -24.56
CA MET A 11 9.65 4.10 -23.73
C MET A 11 9.34 2.73 -24.33
N SER A 12 10.33 1.84 -24.32
CA SER A 12 10.30 0.50 -24.91
C SER A 12 9.13 -0.35 -24.39
N ARG A 13 8.85 -0.25 -23.09
CA ARG A 13 7.80 -0.99 -22.39
C ARG A 13 6.38 -0.49 -22.70
N THR A 14 6.23 0.80 -23.00
CA THR A 14 4.90 1.43 -23.05
C THR A 14 4.48 1.87 -24.45
N ARG A 15 5.40 1.88 -25.41
CA ARG A 15 5.10 2.26 -26.81
C ARG A 15 4.00 1.41 -27.47
N ASN A 16 3.79 0.19 -26.98
CA ASN A 16 2.81 -0.74 -27.51
C ASN A 16 1.42 -0.60 -26.86
N ARG A 17 1.19 0.37 -25.97
CA ARG A 17 -0.10 0.58 -25.31
C ARG A 17 -1.20 0.94 -26.32
N PRO A 18 -2.46 0.49 -26.13
CA PRO A 18 -3.55 0.72 -27.08
C PRO A 18 -3.77 2.18 -27.47
N LEU A 19 -3.67 3.11 -26.52
CA LEU A 19 -3.83 4.55 -26.76
C LEU A 19 -2.66 5.16 -27.55
N VAL A 20 -1.44 4.65 -27.36
CA VAL A 20 -0.26 5.12 -28.10
C VAL A 20 -0.33 4.67 -29.56
N ARG A 21 -0.84 3.46 -29.79
CA ARG A 21 -1.00 2.87 -31.12
C ARG A 21 -2.24 3.36 -31.88
N GLY A 22 -3.09 4.18 -31.27
CA GLY A 22 -4.35 4.62 -31.86
C GLY A 22 -5.40 3.51 -32.01
N LEU A 23 -5.24 2.37 -31.34
CA LEU A 23 -6.20 1.25 -31.38
C LEU A 23 -7.50 1.55 -30.62
N LEU A 24 -7.47 2.53 -29.72
CA LEU A 24 -8.60 2.97 -28.92
C LEU A 24 -8.71 4.51 -29.01
N SER A 25 -9.91 5.02 -29.26
CA SER A 25 -10.12 6.47 -29.28
C SER A 25 -10.01 7.07 -27.87
N ARG A 26 -9.48 8.29 -27.77
CA ARG A 26 -9.35 9.00 -26.48
C ARG A 26 -10.72 9.21 -25.81
N ARG A 27 -11.77 9.46 -26.60
CA ARG A 27 -13.15 9.62 -26.11
C ARG A 27 -13.68 8.31 -25.50
N ALA A 28 -13.50 7.18 -26.19
CA ALA A 28 -13.92 5.88 -25.67
C ALA A 28 -13.19 5.54 -24.36
N ALA A 29 -11.89 5.83 -24.28
CA ALA A 29 -11.12 5.60 -23.05
C ALA A 29 -11.61 6.46 -21.87
N ILE A 30 -11.96 7.73 -22.10
CA ILE A 30 -12.52 8.61 -21.06
C ILE A 30 -13.87 8.09 -20.59
N LEU A 31 -14.78 7.78 -21.54
CA LEU A 31 -16.11 7.29 -21.20
C LEU A 31 -16.02 5.98 -20.41
N PHE A 32 -15.15 5.06 -20.82
CA PHE A 32 -14.91 3.81 -20.11
C PHE A 32 -14.35 4.04 -18.69
N ALA A 33 -13.40 4.97 -18.53
CA ALA A 33 -12.84 5.29 -17.22
C ALA A 33 -13.87 5.95 -16.29
N ILE A 34 -14.71 6.85 -16.80
CA ILE A 34 -15.79 7.47 -16.03
C ILE A 34 -16.83 6.43 -15.65
N ALA A 35 -17.27 5.61 -16.59
CA ALA A 35 -18.29 4.58 -16.35
C ALA A 35 -17.82 3.56 -15.30
N THR A 36 -16.61 3.02 -15.43
CA THR A 36 -16.06 2.07 -14.46
C THR A 36 -15.74 2.71 -13.11
N GLY A 37 -15.32 3.99 -13.10
CA GLY A 37 -15.13 4.76 -11.87
C GLY A 37 -16.44 4.97 -11.09
N ILE A 38 -17.48 5.46 -11.75
CA ILE A 38 -18.81 5.66 -11.13
C ILE A 38 -19.39 4.32 -10.68
N PHE A 39 -19.33 3.30 -11.54
CA PHE A 39 -19.85 1.98 -11.21
C PHE A 39 -19.12 1.34 -10.04
N GLY A 40 -17.78 1.37 -10.04
CA GLY A 40 -16.97 0.82 -8.97
C GLY A 40 -17.16 1.55 -7.64
N THR A 41 -17.16 2.88 -7.64
CA THR A 41 -17.44 3.67 -6.43
C THR A 41 -18.88 3.45 -5.94
N GLY A 42 -19.86 3.34 -6.84
CA GLY A 42 -21.24 3.03 -6.50
C GLY A 42 -21.40 1.64 -5.88
N LEU A 43 -20.68 0.63 -6.37
CA LEU A 43 -20.65 -0.69 -5.75
C LEU A 43 -20.04 -0.66 -4.35
N LEU A 44 -18.96 0.09 -4.14
CA LEU A 44 -18.38 0.23 -2.80
C LEU A 44 -19.32 0.97 -1.84
N TRP A 45 -20.03 1.98 -2.33
CA TRP A 45 -20.98 2.75 -1.54
C TRP A 45 -22.12 1.89 -1.01
N ASN A 46 -22.72 1.07 -1.88
CA ASN A 46 -23.88 0.25 -1.54
C ASN A 46 -23.51 -1.12 -0.94
N GLY A 47 -22.35 -1.67 -1.30
CA GLY A 47 -21.94 -3.02 -0.94
C GLY A 47 -20.94 -3.13 0.20
N VAL A 48 -20.29 -2.03 0.60
CA VAL A 48 -19.26 -2.05 1.65
C VAL A 48 -19.53 -0.98 2.70
N ASN A 49 -19.20 0.28 2.40
CA ASN A 49 -19.55 1.46 3.21
C ASN A 49 -19.15 2.75 2.46
N PRO A 50 -19.79 3.89 2.78
CA PRO A 50 -19.43 5.20 2.24
C PRO A 50 -17.97 5.59 2.44
N THR A 51 -17.37 5.33 3.61
CA THR A 51 -15.96 5.65 3.88
C THR A 51 -15.01 4.99 2.86
N THR A 52 -15.20 3.69 2.59
CA THR A 52 -14.41 2.93 1.61
C THR A 52 -14.62 3.45 0.19
N ALA A 53 -15.86 3.81 -0.15
CA ALA A 53 -16.19 4.37 -1.45
C ALA A 53 -15.50 5.73 -1.68
N LEU A 54 -15.49 6.59 -0.66
CA LEU A 54 -14.83 7.90 -0.69
C LEU A 54 -13.31 7.76 -0.77
N LEU A 55 -12.71 6.82 -0.03
CA LEU A 55 -11.29 6.50 -0.17
C LEU A 55 -10.95 6.03 -1.60
N GLY A 56 -11.79 5.16 -2.18
CA GLY A 56 -11.62 4.68 -3.55
C GLY A 56 -11.74 5.80 -4.59
N ALA A 57 -12.77 6.64 -4.48
CA ALA A 57 -12.97 7.79 -5.36
C ALA A 57 -11.82 8.80 -5.23
N GLY A 58 -11.40 9.10 -4.00
CA GLY A 58 -10.25 9.93 -3.71
C GLY A 58 -8.97 9.36 -4.31
N ASN A 59 -8.78 8.03 -4.28
CA ASN A 59 -7.62 7.38 -4.86
C ASN A 59 -7.57 7.48 -6.39
N ILE A 60 -8.73 7.40 -7.07
CA ILE A 60 -8.83 7.65 -8.52
C ILE A 60 -8.36 9.06 -8.86
N VAL A 61 -8.83 10.07 -8.10
CA VAL A 61 -8.45 11.47 -8.31
C VAL A 61 -6.96 11.68 -8.00
N LEU A 62 -6.48 11.15 -6.88
CA LEU A 62 -5.09 11.26 -6.45
C LEU A 62 -4.14 10.63 -7.48
N TYR A 63 -4.47 9.44 -7.99
CA TYR A 63 -3.66 8.78 -9.00
C TYR A 63 -3.73 9.48 -10.37
N GLY A 64 -4.95 9.75 -10.84
CA GLY A 64 -5.21 10.28 -12.17
C GLY A 64 -4.73 11.71 -12.37
N PHE A 65 -4.83 12.54 -11.33
CA PHE A 65 -4.47 13.96 -11.42
C PHE A 65 -3.19 14.26 -10.64
N ALA A 66 -3.16 14.08 -9.32
CA ALA A 66 -2.00 14.51 -8.53
C ALA A 66 -0.71 13.74 -8.90
N TYR A 67 -0.76 12.41 -8.88
CA TYR A 67 0.41 11.57 -9.18
C TYR A 67 0.83 11.68 -10.64
N THR A 68 -0.11 11.56 -11.58
CA THR A 68 0.19 11.55 -13.02
C THR A 68 0.89 12.84 -13.47
N PHE A 69 0.43 14.01 -13.02
CA PHE A 69 1.09 15.28 -13.35
C PHE A 69 2.41 15.45 -12.58
N SER A 70 2.47 15.06 -11.31
CA SER A 70 3.67 15.23 -10.47
C SER A 70 4.91 14.50 -11.02
N LYS A 71 4.74 13.36 -11.71
CA LYS A 71 5.85 12.62 -12.36
C LYS A 71 6.71 13.46 -13.32
N ARG A 72 6.17 14.56 -13.84
CA ARG A 72 6.85 15.48 -14.76
C ARG A 72 7.50 16.67 -14.05
N VAL A 73 7.01 17.00 -12.86
CA VAL A 73 7.33 18.27 -12.19
C VAL A 73 8.42 18.07 -11.14
N HIS A 74 8.24 17.08 -10.25
CA HIS A 74 9.09 16.96 -9.06
C HIS A 74 9.37 15.50 -8.68
N PRO A 75 10.57 15.17 -8.13
CA PRO A 75 10.87 13.83 -7.58
C PRO A 75 9.94 13.36 -6.45
N ILE A 76 9.15 14.26 -5.86
CA ILE A 76 8.13 13.96 -4.82
C ILE A 76 7.03 13.04 -5.37
N ASN A 77 6.89 12.91 -6.69
CA ASN A 77 5.91 12.00 -7.30
C ASN A 77 5.91 10.60 -6.69
N THR A 78 7.06 10.07 -6.26
CA THR A 78 7.13 8.73 -5.66
C THR A 78 6.43 8.67 -4.31
N TRP A 79 6.48 9.74 -3.51
CA TRP A 79 5.74 9.83 -2.25
C TRP A 79 4.23 9.93 -2.48
N ILE A 80 3.80 10.72 -3.47
CA ILE A 80 2.37 10.80 -3.85
C ILE A 80 1.88 9.43 -4.32
N GLY A 81 2.68 8.74 -5.16
CA GLY A 81 2.38 7.37 -5.59
C GLY A 81 2.37 6.38 -4.42
N ALA A 82 3.21 6.59 -3.41
CA ALA A 82 3.19 5.75 -2.21
C ALA A 82 1.94 5.94 -1.37
N ILE A 83 1.40 7.15 -1.28
CA ILE A 83 0.09 7.41 -0.65
C ILE A 83 -1.01 6.64 -1.39
N VAL A 84 -1.04 6.72 -2.73
CA VAL A 84 -1.97 5.93 -3.56
C VAL A 84 -1.88 4.44 -3.26
N GLY A 85 -0.66 3.92 -3.06
CA GLY A 85 -0.42 2.51 -2.72
C GLY A 85 -0.80 2.13 -1.29
N GLY A 86 -0.84 3.08 -0.35
CA GLY A 86 -1.23 2.87 1.04
C GLY A 86 -2.74 2.94 1.29
N ILE A 87 -3.51 3.56 0.39
CA ILE A 87 -4.98 3.67 0.51
C ILE A 87 -5.70 2.30 0.42
N PRO A 88 -5.35 1.36 -0.47
CA PRO A 88 -6.06 0.09 -0.57
C PRO A 88 -6.08 -0.76 0.71
N PRO A 89 -4.98 -0.86 1.51
CA PRO A 89 -5.06 -1.43 2.85
C PRO A 89 -6.07 -0.75 3.78
N LEU A 90 -6.15 0.58 3.77
CA LEU A 90 -7.14 1.32 4.57
C LEU A 90 -8.56 0.99 4.12
N MET A 91 -8.79 0.91 2.81
CA MET A 91 -10.07 0.47 2.26
C MET A 91 -10.43 -0.94 2.73
N GLY A 92 -9.48 -1.88 2.69
CA GLY A 92 -9.68 -3.23 3.20
C GLY A 92 -9.95 -3.26 4.70
N TRP A 93 -9.27 -2.42 5.48
CA TRP A 93 -9.53 -2.28 6.91
C TRP A 93 -10.92 -1.72 7.20
N CYS A 94 -11.31 -0.63 6.53
CA CYS A 94 -12.65 -0.05 6.66
C CYS A 94 -13.75 -1.04 6.26
N ALA A 95 -13.50 -1.87 5.25
CA ALA A 95 -14.42 -2.93 4.86
C ALA A 95 -14.59 -3.98 5.98
N ALA A 96 -13.50 -4.43 6.59
CA ALA A 96 -13.56 -5.40 7.69
C ALA A 96 -14.15 -4.80 8.98
N ALA A 97 -13.75 -3.57 9.33
CA ALA A 97 -14.19 -2.89 10.54
C ALA A 97 -15.67 -2.46 10.50
N SER A 98 -16.27 -2.36 9.31
CA SER A 98 -17.69 -2.04 9.15
C SER A 98 -18.63 -2.98 9.90
N GLN A 99 -18.20 -4.22 10.17
CA GLN A 99 -18.97 -5.20 10.94
C GLN A 99 -19.24 -4.77 12.40
N TYR A 100 -18.44 -3.83 12.92
CA TYR A 100 -18.53 -3.35 14.30
C TYR A 100 -18.86 -1.86 14.39
N SER A 101 -19.13 -1.21 13.24
CA SER A 101 -19.47 0.21 13.23
C SER A 101 -20.89 0.44 13.71
N THR A 102 -21.04 1.41 14.61
CA THR A 102 -22.32 1.83 15.18
C THR A 102 -23.00 2.92 14.35
N THR A 103 -22.24 3.60 13.49
CA THR A 103 -22.73 4.66 12.61
C THR A 103 -23.05 4.14 11.22
N VAL A 104 -24.30 4.27 10.78
CA VAL A 104 -24.68 3.99 9.39
C VAL A 104 -24.71 5.30 8.62
N ALA A 105 -23.74 5.49 7.71
CA ALA A 105 -23.68 6.67 6.88
C ALA A 105 -24.84 6.71 5.86
N SER A 106 -25.56 7.83 5.81
CA SER A 106 -26.67 8.07 4.88
C SER A 106 -26.45 9.32 4.05
N LEU A 107 -26.87 9.29 2.78
CA LEU A 107 -26.88 10.47 1.91
C LEU A 107 -27.84 11.57 2.38
N SER A 108 -28.88 11.21 3.15
CA SER A 108 -29.85 12.17 3.68
C SER A 108 -29.29 13.05 4.80
N ASP A 109 -28.24 12.57 5.49
CA ASP A 109 -27.56 13.32 6.54
C ASP A 109 -26.05 13.22 6.36
N PRO A 110 -25.43 14.19 5.65
CA PRO A 110 -24.00 14.19 5.39
C PRO A 110 -23.11 14.19 6.64
N SER A 111 -23.65 14.56 7.81
CA SER A 111 -22.89 14.51 9.06
C SER A 111 -22.54 13.07 9.47
N THR A 112 -23.41 12.12 9.13
CA THR A 112 -23.21 10.69 9.41
C THR A 112 -22.04 10.09 8.63
N ILE A 113 -21.74 10.60 7.44
CA ILE A 113 -20.60 10.18 6.62
C ILE A 113 -19.28 10.54 7.32
N ALA A 114 -19.20 11.74 7.88
CA ALA A 114 -18.01 12.18 8.59
C ALA A 114 -17.84 11.44 9.93
N ALA A 115 -18.95 11.13 10.60
CA ALA A 115 -18.96 10.35 11.83
C ALA A 115 -18.48 8.91 11.58
N GLU A 116 -18.98 8.22 10.55
CA GLU A 116 -18.52 6.89 10.14
C GLU A 116 -17.03 6.91 9.79
N ALA A 117 -16.58 7.89 9.00
CA ALA A 117 -15.16 8.00 8.66
C ALA A 117 -14.28 8.19 9.90
N LYS A 118 -14.74 8.97 10.88
CA LYS A 118 -14.02 9.15 12.15
C LYS A 118 -13.97 7.83 12.95
N GLU A 119 -15.07 7.09 13.01
CA GLU A 119 -15.14 5.79 13.69
C GLU A 119 -14.20 4.76 13.04
N LEU A 120 -14.20 4.68 11.71
CA LEU A 120 -13.43 3.66 10.97
C LEU A 120 -11.95 3.98 10.79
N LEU A 121 -11.57 5.27 10.74
CA LEU A 121 -10.20 5.68 10.42
C LEU A 121 -9.45 6.35 11.58
N LEU A 122 -10.14 6.97 12.54
CA LEU A 122 -9.50 7.85 13.53
C LEU A 122 -9.60 7.33 14.97
N THR A 123 -10.13 6.13 15.16
CA THR A 123 -10.16 5.44 16.45
C THR A 123 -8.87 4.65 16.70
N GLU A 124 -8.59 4.31 17.95
CA GLU A 124 -7.40 3.49 18.29
C GLU A 124 -7.44 2.11 17.62
N GLN A 125 -8.65 1.58 17.42
CA GLN A 125 -8.86 0.32 16.71
C GLN A 125 -8.42 0.42 15.24
N ALA A 126 -8.44 1.61 14.63
CA ALA A 126 -7.98 1.83 13.26
C ALA A 126 -6.44 1.79 13.11
N ALA A 127 -5.68 1.78 14.22
CA ALA A 127 -4.21 1.80 14.20
C ALA A 127 -3.63 0.65 13.36
N GLY A 128 -4.22 -0.55 13.44
CA GLY A 128 -3.82 -1.69 12.63
C GLY A 128 -3.92 -1.43 11.12
N GLY A 129 -5.03 -0.81 10.68
CA GLY A 129 -5.23 -0.42 9.28
C GLY A 129 -4.18 0.57 8.80
N TRP A 130 -3.88 1.59 9.60
CA TRP A 130 -2.84 2.57 9.31
C TRP A 130 -1.43 1.97 9.29
N LEU A 131 -1.14 0.98 10.12
CA LEU A 131 0.16 0.30 10.12
C LEU A 131 0.35 -0.57 8.88
N ILE A 132 -0.68 -1.29 8.42
CA ILE A 132 -0.61 -2.04 7.15
C ILE A 132 -0.48 -1.06 5.97
N ALA A 133 -1.21 0.05 6.00
CA ALA A 133 -1.08 1.13 5.01
C ALA A 133 0.32 1.74 5.00
N ALA A 134 0.89 2.00 6.18
CA ALA A 134 2.25 2.48 6.35
C ALA A 134 3.29 1.46 5.86
N LEU A 135 3.05 0.17 6.07
CA LEU A 135 3.90 -0.90 5.56
C LEU A 135 3.95 -0.88 4.02
N LEU A 136 2.78 -0.81 3.35
CA LEU A 136 2.71 -0.71 1.90
C LEU A 136 3.31 0.59 1.37
N PHE A 137 3.08 1.71 2.07
CA PHE A 137 3.67 3.00 1.77
C PHE A 137 5.20 2.93 1.82
N ALA A 138 5.76 2.43 2.92
CA ALA A 138 7.21 2.28 3.10
C ALA A 138 7.80 1.31 2.06
N TRP A 139 7.07 0.25 1.71
CA TRP A 139 7.50 -0.75 0.74
C TRP A 139 7.65 -0.22 -0.67
N GLN A 140 6.88 0.81 -1.05
CA GLN A 140 6.99 1.37 -2.40
C GLN A 140 8.40 1.86 -2.72
N PHE A 141 9.13 2.43 -1.76
CA PHE A 141 10.43 3.05 -2.03
C PHE A 141 11.52 2.05 -2.45
N PRO A 142 11.88 1.03 -1.62
CA PRO A 142 12.86 0.03 -2.04
C PRO A 142 12.44 -0.70 -3.30
N HIS A 143 11.14 -1.00 -3.48
CA HIS A 143 10.63 -1.68 -4.66
C HIS A 143 10.71 -0.83 -5.93
N PHE A 144 10.11 0.36 -5.92
CA PHE A 144 10.01 1.23 -7.09
C PHE A 144 11.38 1.76 -7.52
N PHE A 145 12.25 2.14 -6.59
CA PHE A 145 13.58 2.63 -6.96
C PHE A 145 14.49 1.52 -7.49
N ALA A 146 14.37 0.30 -6.98
CA ALA A 146 15.05 -0.85 -7.55
C ALA A 146 14.58 -1.16 -8.98
N LEU A 147 13.26 -1.15 -9.21
CA LEU A 147 12.66 -1.38 -10.52
C LEU A 147 13.01 -0.28 -11.54
N SER A 148 12.83 0.98 -11.14
CA SER A 148 13.01 2.13 -12.04
C SER A 148 14.47 2.39 -12.39
N HIS A 149 15.43 1.87 -11.61
CA HIS A 149 16.86 2.00 -11.88
C HIS A 149 17.24 1.45 -13.26
N GLY A 150 16.68 0.29 -13.67
CA GLY A 150 16.98 -0.33 -14.96
C GLY A 150 16.48 0.46 -16.17
N VAL A 151 15.38 1.20 -16.00
CA VAL A 151 14.71 1.99 -17.07
C VAL A 151 14.90 3.49 -16.90
N ARG A 152 15.84 3.92 -16.05
CA ARG A 152 16.04 5.33 -15.69
C ARG A 152 16.33 6.24 -16.89
N HIS A 153 17.06 5.72 -17.87
CA HIS A 153 17.43 6.45 -19.09
C HIS A 153 16.21 6.67 -19.98
N GLU A 154 15.30 5.70 -20.06
CA GLU A 154 14.03 5.85 -20.76
C GLU A 154 13.09 6.85 -20.06
N TYR A 155 13.08 6.86 -18.72
CA TYR A 155 12.35 7.88 -17.98
C TYR A 155 12.89 9.28 -18.25
N ALA A 156 14.21 9.46 -18.26
CA ALA A 156 14.85 10.73 -18.59
C ALA A 156 14.53 11.18 -20.03
N SER A 157 14.66 10.29 -21.02
CA SER A 157 14.40 10.61 -22.43
C SER A 157 12.92 10.89 -22.71
N ALA A 158 12.01 10.24 -21.99
CA ALA A 158 10.59 10.53 -22.05
C ALA A 158 10.23 11.87 -21.38
N GLY A 159 11.11 12.42 -20.52
CA GLY A 159 10.96 13.70 -19.80
C GLY A 159 10.40 13.58 -18.38
N TYR A 160 10.43 12.38 -17.79
CA TYR A 160 10.03 12.15 -16.40
C TYR A 160 11.14 12.51 -15.42
N LYS A 161 10.76 13.15 -14.31
CA LYS A 161 11.67 13.56 -13.22
C LYS A 161 11.60 12.58 -12.06
N MET A 162 11.94 11.33 -12.33
CA MET A 162 12.03 10.29 -11.32
C MET A 162 13.30 10.46 -10.49
N LEU A 163 13.25 10.14 -9.20
CA LEU A 163 14.44 10.26 -8.35
C LEU A 163 15.59 9.38 -8.84
N THR A 164 15.29 8.22 -9.44
CA THR A 164 16.28 7.32 -10.07
C THR A 164 16.85 7.82 -11.39
N SER A 165 16.18 8.75 -12.08
CA SER A 165 16.72 9.41 -13.27
C SER A 165 17.49 10.69 -12.95
N SER A 166 17.16 11.38 -11.85
CA SER A 166 17.82 12.63 -11.46
C SER A 166 18.93 12.48 -10.41
N ASN A 167 18.76 11.60 -9.42
CA ASN A 167 19.69 11.45 -8.29
C ASN A 167 19.63 10.03 -7.68
N ILE A 168 20.45 9.12 -8.23
CA ILE A 168 20.53 7.73 -7.80
C ILE A 168 20.97 7.57 -6.33
N PRO A 169 22.01 8.29 -5.82
CA PRO A 169 22.38 8.18 -4.41
C PRO A 169 21.24 8.58 -3.46
N MET A 170 20.45 9.60 -3.81
CA MET A 170 19.29 9.99 -3.02
C MET A 170 18.21 8.91 -3.06
N ALA A 171 17.91 8.34 -4.23
CA ALA A 171 16.97 7.22 -4.34
C ALA A 171 17.39 6.04 -3.45
N ALA A 172 18.66 5.66 -3.47
CA ALA A 172 19.17 4.57 -2.65
C ALA A 172 19.12 4.88 -1.15
N ARG A 173 19.40 6.13 -0.72
CA ARG A 173 19.25 6.57 0.67
C ARG A 173 17.80 6.53 1.13
N VAL A 174 16.86 6.90 0.28
CA VAL A 174 15.43 6.85 0.58
C VAL A 174 14.97 5.39 0.70
N SER A 175 15.36 4.51 -0.23
CA SER A 175 15.11 3.07 -0.12
C SER A 175 15.63 2.52 1.21
N LEU A 176 16.86 2.87 1.60
CA LEU A 176 17.47 2.43 2.86
C LEU A 176 16.66 2.88 4.09
N ARG A 177 16.26 4.17 4.13
CA ARG A 177 15.48 4.73 5.25
C ARG A 177 14.14 4.03 5.40
N TYR A 178 13.42 3.81 4.30
CA TYR A 178 12.11 3.15 4.36
C TYR A 178 12.22 1.65 4.63
N SER A 179 13.27 0.98 4.17
CA SER A 179 13.57 -0.40 4.60
C SER A 179 13.80 -0.50 6.10
N PHE A 180 14.42 0.51 6.72
CA PHE A 180 14.58 0.56 8.17
C PHE A 180 13.26 0.87 8.90
N VAL A 181 12.43 1.77 8.37
CA VAL A 181 11.12 2.15 8.95
C VAL A 181 10.14 0.96 9.02
N MET A 182 10.32 -0.09 8.21
CA MET A 182 9.47 -1.28 8.31
C MET A 182 9.61 -2.05 9.63
N PHE A 183 10.76 -1.98 10.30
CA PHE A 183 10.95 -2.63 11.59
C PHE A 183 9.99 -2.08 12.67
N PRO A 184 9.97 -0.77 12.97
CA PRO A 184 9.02 -0.23 13.92
C PRO A 184 7.56 -0.37 13.46
N ILE A 185 7.27 -0.41 12.16
CA ILE A 185 5.90 -0.69 11.67
C ILE A 185 5.47 -2.12 12.04
N CYS A 186 6.30 -3.13 11.79
CA CYS A 186 5.98 -4.51 12.16
C CYS A 186 5.92 -4.72 13.68
N ILE A 187 6.75 -4.01 14.45
CA ILE A 187 6.65 -3.96 15.91
C ILE A 187 5.31 -3.33 16.33
N GLY A 188 4.91 -2.24 15.68
CA GLY A 188 3.62 -1.59 15.90
C GLY A 188 2.44 -2.54 15.65
N LEU A 189 2.48 -3.36 14.60
CA LEU A 189 1.43 -4.35 14.32
C LEU A 189 1.26 -5.34 15.48
N SER A 190 2.35 -5.74 16.13
CA SER A 190 2.27 -6.59 17.32
C SER A 190 1.84 -5.83 18.57
N TYR A 191 2.28 -4.58 18.74
CA TYR A 191 1.90 -3.72 19.86
C TYR A 191 0.40 -3.47 19.91
N TYR A 192 -0.22 -3.13 18.78
CA TYR A 192 -1.67 -2.96 18.64
C TYR A 192 -2.44 -4.29 18.50
N GLN A 193 -1.81 -5.42 18.84
CA GLN A 193 -2.42 -6.75 18.87
C GLN A 193 -3.03 -7.22 17.52
N VAL A 194 -2.55 -6.70 16.39
CA VAL A 194 -2.91 -7.22 15.06
C VAL A 194 -2.25 -8.59 14.85
N THR A 195 -1.02 -8.75 15.31
CA THR A 195 -0.22 -9.97 15.22
C THR A 195 0.38 -10.38 16.57
N ASP A 196 0.68 -11.66 16.75
CA ASP A 196 1.37 -12.15 17.94
C ASP A 196 2.82 -11.63 18.04
N PRO A 197 3.42 -11.55 19.25
CA PRO A 197 4.81 -11.10 19.44
C PRO A 197 5.86 -11.86 18.62
N ALA A 198 5.59 -13.14 18.32
CA ALA A 198 6.44 -13.95 17.46
C ALA A 198 6.60 -13.36 16.04
N PHE A 199 5.62 -12.56 15.58
CA PHE A 199 5.69 -11.84 14.30
C PHE A 199 6.84 -10.85 14.26
N ILE A 200 7.25 -10.26 15.39
CA ILE A 200 8.38 -9.33 15.43
C ILE A 200 9.65 -10.03 14.97
N ALA A 201 9.90 -11.25 15.47
CA ALA A 201 11.10 -12.01 15.11
C ALA A 201 11.07 -12.44 13.63
N THR A 202 9.96 -13.05 13.19
CA THR A 202 9.83 -13.56 11.81
C THR A 202 9.86 -12.43 10.78
N SER A 203 9.12 -11.34 11.01
CA SER A 203 9.13 -10.16 10.13
C SER A 203 10.48 -9.44 10.13
N SER A 204 11.19 -9.38 11.27
CA SER A 204 12.53 -8.78 11.35
C SER A 204 13.56 -9.52 10.50
N MET A 205 13.46 -10.83 10.35
CA MET A 205 14.33 -11.60 9.45
C MET A 205 14.14 -11.16 7.99
N ILE A 206 12.89 -11.02 7.56
CA ILE A 206 12.55 -10.65 6.18
C ILE A 206 12.84 -9.17 5.92
N ASN A 207 12.54 -8.29 6.88
CA ASN A 207 12.95 -6.88 6.87
C ASN A 207 14.48 -6.74 6.81
N GLY A 208 15.22 -7.58 7.55
CA GLY A 208 16.67 -7.63 7.56
C GLY A 208 17.26 -8.01 6.20
N TRP A 209 16.64 -8.96 5.49
CA TRP A 209 17.04 -9.29 4.13
C TRP A 209 16.84 -8.10 3.18
N MET A 210 15.69 -7.45 3.22
CA MET A 210 15.43 -6.27 2.38
C MET A 210 16.36 -5.09 2.74
N LEU A 211 16.65 -4.89 4.03
CA LEU A 211 17.58 -3.88 4.52
C LEU A 211 19.00 -4.15 4.01
N LYS A 212 19.46 -5.40 4.06
CA LYS A 212 20.77 -5.81 3.53
C LYS A 212 20.90 -5.46 2.04
N GLU A 213 19.90 -5.78 1.22
CA GLU A 213 19.94 -5.44 -0.21
C GLU A 213 19.80 -3.93 -0.45
N ALA A 214 19.09 -3.19 0.41
CA ALA A 214 19.03 -1.73 0.34
C ALA A 214 20.39 -1.08 0.69
N VAL A 215 21.10 -1.59 1.69
CA VAL A 215 22.49 -1.18 2.00
C VAL A 215 23.40 -1.47 0.82
N ARG A 216 23.25 -2.64 0.18
CA ARG A 216 24.02 -3.00 -1.01
C ARG A 216 23.76 -2.04 -2.16
N MET A 217 22.50 -1.69 -2.44
CA MET A 217 22.14 -0.70 -3.44
C MET A 217 22.71 0.68 -3.12
N TRP A 218 22.68 1.10 -1.86
CA TRP A 218 23.25 2.37 -1.42
C TRP A 218 24.77 2.44 -1.58
N ARG A 219 25.49 1.40 -1.17
CA ARG A 219 26.96 1.34 -1.30
C ARG A 219 27.43 1.25 -2.75
N LEU A 220 26.65 0.60 -3.61
CA LEU A 220 27.01 0.35 -5.01
C LEU A 220 26.26 1.27 -6.00
N ASN A 221 25.48 2.23 -5.53
CA ASN A 221 24.64 3.12 -6.34
C ASN A 221 23.77 2.38 -7.39
N GLY A 222 23.25 1.20 -7.06
CA GLY A 222 22.43 0.39 -7.96
C GLY A 222 23.21 -0.48 -8.96
N GLU A 223 24.52 -0.32 -9.05
CA GLU A 223 25.40 -1.08 -9.95
C GLU A 223 25.69 -2.50 -9.43
N LYS A 224 26.40 -3.31 -10.24
CA LYS A 224 26.78 -4.70 -9.93
C LYS A 224 25.58 -5.59 -9.55
N GLY A 225 24.43 -5.34 -10.17
CA GLY A 225 23.19 -6.08 -9.93
C GLY A 225 22.51 -5.76 -8.59
N SER A 226 22.98 -4.77 -7.83
CA SER A 226 22.41 -4.43 -6.51
C SER A 226 20.96 -3.94 -6.60
N ALA A 227 20.60 -3.15 -7.62
CA ALA A 227 19.21 -2.77 -7.86
C ALA A 227 18.31 -3.98 -8.16
N ARG A 228 18.79 -4.93 -8.98
CA ARG A 228 18.04 -6.16 -9.29
C ARG A 228 17.85 -7.05 -8.04
N ALA A 229 18.86 -7.14 -7.19
CA ALA A 229 18.77 -7.88 -5.94
C ALA A 229 17.73 -7.26 -4.98
N LEU A 230 17.75 -5.94 -4.80
CA LEU A 230 16.74 -5.24 -3.99
C LEU A 230 15.34 -5.39 -4.58
N PHE A 231 15.19 -5.36 -5.91
CA PHE A 231 13.91 -5.59 -6.56
C PHE A 231 13.33 -6.96 -6.19
N TRP A 232 14.10 -8.04 -6.35
CA TRP A 232 13.63 -9.38 -5.99
C TRP A 232 13.39 -9.56 -4.49
N ALA A 233 14.24 -8.97 -3.66
CA ALA A 233 14.02 -8.94 -2.22
C ALA A 233 12.68 -8.27 -1.89
N SER A 234 12.38 -7.12 -2.49
CA SER A 234 11.11 -6.42 -2.27
C SER A 234 9.89 -7.20 -2.80
N VAL A 235 10.01 -7.89 -3.94
CA VAL A 235 8.93 -8.71 -4.53
C VAL A 235 8.53 -9.84 -3.59
N TRP A 236 9.48 -10.51 -2.96
CA TRP A 236 9.21 -11.59 -2.02
C TRP A 236 8.91 -11.10 -0.60
N HIS A 237 9.48 -9.96 -0.21
CA HIS A 237 9.29 -9.37 1.12
C HIS A 237 7.81 -9.17 1.45
N LEU A 238 7.07 -8.45 0.61
CA LEU A 238 5.67 -8.11 0.89
C LEU A 238 4.77 -9.34 1.06
N PRO A 239 4.70 -10.30 0.10
CA PRO A 239 3.86 -11.48 0.27
C PRO A 239 4.27 -12.32 1.48
N ILE A 240 5.58 -12.49 1.74
CA ILE A 240 6.03 -13.24 2.92
C ILE A 240 5.60 -12.56 4.21
N VAL A 241 5.81 -11.24 4.34
CA VAL A 241 5.44 -10.51 5.57
C VAL A 241 3.92 -10.52 5.77
N LEU A 242 3.12 -10.38 4.71
CA LEU A 242 1.66 -10.46 4.81
C LEU A 242 1.17 -11.88 5.16
N VAL A 243 1.77 -12.92 4.58
CA VAL A 243 1.46 -14.31 4.96
C VAL A 243 1.84 -14.58 6.40
N LEU A 244 3.01 -14.13 6.85
CA LEU A 244 3.42 -14.22 8.26
C LEU A 244 2.43 -13.48 9.17
N ALA A 245 1.96 -12.30 8.78
CA ALA A 245 0.97 -11.55 9.55
C ALA A 245 -0.38 -12.32 9.64
N MET A 246 -0.78 -13.01 8.57
CA MET A 246 -1.98 -13.86 8.59
C MET A 246 -1.80 -15.11 9.47
N VAL A 247 -0.66 -15.81 9.34
CA VAL A 247 -0.36 -17.03 10.09
C VAL A 247 -0.13 -16.73 11.57
N GLN A 248 0.37 -15.54 11.90
CA GLN A 248 0.62 -15.10 13.27
C GLN A 248 -0.40 -14.04 13.70
N LYS A 249 -1.63 -14.14 13.16
CA LYS A 249 -2.75 -13.33 13.61
C LYS A 249 -3.03 -13.64 15.07
N LYS A 250 -3.20 -12.59 15.89
CA LYS A 250 -3.43 -12.70 17.33
C LYS A 250 -4.49 -13.76 17.66
N GLY A 251 -4.14 -14.71 18.52
CA GLY A 251 -5.05 -15.74 19.02
C GLY A 251 -5.41 -16.86 18.03
N LEU A 252 -4.87 -16.86 16.80
CA LEU A 252 -5.13 -17.91 15.82
C LEU A 252 -4.65 -19.28 16.31
N TRP A 253 -3.41 -19.35 16.78
CA TRP A 253 -2.81 -20.61 17.25
C TRP A 253 -3.42 -21.12 18.55
N SER A 254 -3.80 -20.22 19.46
CA SER A 254 -4.54 -20.58 20.67
C SER A 254 -5.90 -21.19 20.33
N ARG A 255 -6.64 -20.59 19.39
CA ARG A 255 -7.92 -21.15 18.91
C ARG A 255 -7.74 -22.49 18.19
N ALA A 256 -6.71 -22.62 17.37
CA ALA A 256 -6.40 -23.87 16.67
C ALA A 256 -6.01 -24.98 17.65
N TRP A 257 -5.18 -24.66 18.65
CA TRP A 257 -4.79 -25.59 19.70
C TRP A 257 -6.00 -26.05 20.52
N ASN A 258 -6.82 -25.11 20.97
CA ASN A 258 -8.03 -25.42 21.76
C ASN A 258 -9.05 -26.23 20.95
N GLY A 259 -9.18 -25.98 19.64
CA GLY A 259 -10.08 -26.75 18.77
C GLY A 259 -9.59 -28.17 18.45
N VAL A 260 -8.28 -28.43 18.50
CA VAL A 260 -7.70 -29.75 18.20
C VAL A 260 -7.54 -30.60 19.45
N PHE A 261 -7.11 -29.98 20.56
CA PHE A 261 -6.74 -30.69 21.78
C PHE A 261 -7.75 -30.55 22.92
N GLY A 262 -8.76 -29.68 22.78
CA GLY A 262 -9.89 -29.57 23.71
C GLY A 262 -9.45 -29.49 25.17
N GLU A 263 -9.02 -28.32 25.62
CA GLU A 263 -8.88 -28.07 27.06
C GLU A 263 -10.13 -27.38 27.61
N PRO A 264 -10.49 -27.65 28.88
CA PRO A 264 -11.79 -27.30 29.43
C PRO A 264 -11.96 -25.78 29.41
N GLU A 265 -13.18 -25.32 29.21
CA GLU A 265 -13.58 -23.98 29.62
C GLU A 265 -13.17 -23.83 31.09
N LEU A 266 -12.04 -23.17 31.34
CA LEU A 266 -11.83 -22.56 32.64
C LEU A 266 -12.89 -21.48 32.70
N GLU A 267 -13.97 -21.79 33.41
CA GLU A 267 -15.01 -20.85 33.81
C GLU A 267 -14.33 -19.51 34.11
N GLU A 268 -14.79 -18.45 33.43
CA GLU A 268 -14.47 -17.09 33.82
C GLU A 268 -14.87 -16.96 35.30
N GLU A 269 -13.88 -17.03 36.20
CA GLU A 269 -14.04 -16.65 37.59
C GLU A 269 -14.52 -15.20 37.58
N TRP A 270 -15.78 -15.04 37.97
CA TRP A 270 -16.43 -13.78 38.21
C TRP A 270 -15.59 -13.01 39.23
N GLU A 271 -14.85 -11.98 38.82
CA GLU A 271 -14.46 -10.89 39.72
C GLU A 271 -15.73 -10.08 40.06
N GLU A 272 -16.61 -10.68 40.86
CA GLU A 272 -17.40 -9.94 41.83
C GLU A 272 -16.44 -9.53 42.95
N ASP A 273 -15.87 -8.33 42.84
CA ASP A 273 -15.32 -7.62 44.00
C ASP A 273 -15.91 -6.20 44.05
N LEU A 274 -16.96 -6.13 44.88
CA LEU A 274 -17.47 -5.04 45.74
C LEU A 274 -16.86 -3.63 45.61
#